data_AF-A0A9C6U2F3-F1
#
_entry.id   AF-A0A9C6U2F3-F1
#
_cell.length_a   1.000
_cell.length_b   1.000
_cell.length_c   1.000
_cell.angle_alpha   90.00
_cell.angle_beta   90.00
_cell.angle_gamma   90.00
#
_symmetry.space_group_name_H-M   'P 1'
#
loop_
_entity.id
_entity.type
_entity.pdbx_description
1 polymer ?
#
loop_
_entity_poly.entity_id
_entity_poly.type
_entity_poly.pdbx_seq_one_letter_code
_entity_poly.pdbx_strand_id
1 'polypeptide(L)'
;MPSHMLAIHAMPRLKRLQIMGAGLRTMGLVLPELPPGHCGLQWLRVDAVSGDTLKSLLRAHAASLVELHLVAASATGDRDIESLALKKCGLPALRRVVLEKACYLNRGVCPEQLAAMRRMLPDTQVLCQSCDNVEREPF
;
A
#
# COMPACT_ATOMS: atom_id res chain seq x y z
N MET A 1 -5.91 -11.81 16.19
CA MET A 1 -5.67 -10.77 15.16
C MET A 1 -5.44 -11.31 13.75
N PRO A 2 -4.80 -12.47 13.49
CA PRO A 2 -4.68 -13.03 12.14
C PRO A 2 -6.02 -13.43 11.50
N SER A 3 -6.95 -13.95 12.31
CA SER A 3 -8.26 -14.45 11.87
C SER A 3 -9.16 -13.38 11.25
N HIS A 4 -9.17 -12.16 11.81
CA HIS A 4 -9.94 -11.05 11.26
C HIS A 4 -9.43 -10.62 9.88
N MET A 5 -8.10 -10.56 9.70
CA MET A 5 -7.50 -10.22 8.40
C MET A 5 -7.82 -11.25 7.32
N LEU A 6 -7.78 -12.55 7.65
CA LEU A 6 -8.17 -13.61 6.72
C LEU A 6 -9.66 -13.55 6.36
N ALA A 7 -10.52 -13.29 7.34
CA ALA A 7 -11.96 -13.16 7.10
C ALA A 7 -12.28 -11.97 6.19
N ILE A 8 -11.65 -10.80 6.42
CA ILE A 8 -11.81 -9.61 5.58
C ILE A 8 -11.26 -9.86 4.17
N HIS A 9 -10.09 -10.49 4.04
CA HIS A 9 -9.48 -10.83 2.75
C HIS A 9 -10.34 -11.80 1.92
N ALA A 10 -11.16 -12.62 2.56
CA ALA A 10 -12.07 -13.55 1.90
C ALA A 10 -13.41 -12.90 1.48
N MET A 11 -13.68 -11.64 1.79
CA MET A 11 -14.96 -10.98 1.48
C MET A 11 -15.09 -10.65 -0.02
N PRO A 12 -15.90 -11.38 -0.81
CA PRO A 12 -15.85 -11.36 -2.28
C PRO A 12 -16.17 -10.01 -2.94
N ARG A 13 -16.91 -9.16 -2.22
CA ARG A 13 -17.35 -7.84 -2.68
C ARG A 13 -16.54 -6.69 -2.08
N LEU A 14 -15.55 -6.98 -1.25
CA LEU A 14 -14.73 -5.94 -0.64
C LEU A 14 -13.87 -5.27 -1.70
N LYS A 15 -14.10 -3.96 -1.90
CA LYS A 15 -13.36 -3.14 -2.86
C LYS A 15 -12.36 -2.20 -2.22
N ARG A 16 -12.54 -1.89 -0.94
CA ARG A 16 -11.75 -0.90 -0.22
C ARG A 16 -11.33 -1.49 1.12
N LEU A 17 -10.05 -1.41 1.45
CA LEU A 17 -9.53 -1.89 2.72
C LEU A 17 -8.55 -0.89 3.32
N GLN A 18 -8.73 -0.62 4.60
CA GLN A 18 -7.78 0.14 5.40
C GLN A 18 -7.23 -0.76 6.50
N ILE A 19 -5.90 -0.80 6.60
CA ILE A 19 -5.19 -1.57 7.62
C ILE A 19 -4.38 -0.58 8.45
N MET A 20 -4.73 -0.48 9.72
CA MET A 20 -4.01 0.34 10.70
C MET A 20 -3.54 -0.54 11.85
N GLY A 21 -2.25 -0.48 12.19
CA GLY A 21 -1.79 -0.98 13.49
C GLY A 21 -0.38 -1.54 13.50
N ALA A 22 0.41 -1.06 14.47
CA ALA A 22 1.80 -1.48 14.70
C ALA A 22 1.98 -2.99 14.96
N GLY A 23 0.92 -3.71 15.39
CA GLY A 23 0.96 -5.15 15.63
C GLY A 23 1.18 -6.00 14.37
N LEU A 24 1.02 -5.43 13.18
CA LEU A 24 1.27 -6.10 11.90
C LEU A 24 2.70 -5.89 11.37
N ARG A 25 3.53 -5.05 12.01
CA ARG A 25 4.96 -4.98 11.67
C ARG A 25 5.71 -6.24 12.10
N THR A 26 5.31 -6.82 13.23
CA THR A 26 5.96 -8.01 13.82
C THR A 26 5.34 -9.32 13.35
N MET A 27 4.10 -9.30 12.84
CA MET A 27 3.47 -10.44 12.20
C MET A 27 3.79 -10.41 10.71
N GLY A 28 4.71 -11.25 10.25
CA GLY A 28 4.89 -11.57 8.83
C GLY A 28 3.70 -12.36 8.27
N LEU A 29 2.49 -11.79 8.34
CA LEU A 29 1.27 -12.43 7.89
C LEU A 29 1.26 -12.49 6.36
N VAL A 30 1.28 -13.70 5.80
CA VAL A 30 1.13 -13.93 4.36
C VAL A 30 -0.32 -14.30 4.09
N LEU A 31 -1.00 -13.48 3.30
CA LEU A 31 -2.37 -13.77 2.88
C LEU A 31 -2.37 -14.79 1.72
N PRO A 32 -3.31 -15.76 1.72
CA PRO A 32 -3.48 -16.68 0.61
C PRO A 32 -3.97 -15.95 -0.64
N GLU A 33 -3.89 -16.61 -1.78
CA GLU A 33 -4.52 -16.11 -3.01
C GLU A 33 -6.03 -15.96 -2.83
N LEU A 34 -6.60 -15.05 -3.61
CA LEU A 34 -8.03 -14.79 -3.57
C LEU A 34 -8.81 -16.00 -4.10
N PRO A 35 -9.93 -16.36 -3.47
CA PRO A 35 -10.79 -17.42 -3.99
C PRO A 35 -11.38 -17.02 -5.35
N PRO A 36 -11.70 -18.00 -6.22
CA PRO A 36 -12.36 -17.73 -7.50
C PRO A 36 -13.63 -16.89 -7.33
N GLY A 37 -13.83 -15.91 -8.20
CA GLY A 37 -14.99 -14.99 -8.13
C GLY A 37 -14.83 -13.80 -7.17
N HIS A 38 -13.69 -13.70 -6.47
CA HIS A 38 -13.37 -12.50 -5.72
C HIS A 38 -13.04 -11.34 -6.69
N CYS A 39 -13.68 -10.19 -6.50
CA CYS A 39 -13.50 -9.06 -7.43
C CYS A 39 -12.24 -8.23 -7.16
N GLY A 40 -11.50 -8.58 -6.09
CA GLY A 40 -10.28 -7.92 -5.63
C GLY A 40 -10.50 -6.50 -5.12
N LEU A 41 -9.50 -6.00 -4.38
CA LEU A 41 -9.48 -4.63 -3.89
C LEU A 41 -9.15 -3.67 -5.02
N GLN A 42 -9.85 -2.54 -5.05
CA GLN A 42 -9.56 -1.39 -5.91
C GLN A 42 -8.80 -0.30 -5.15
N TRP A 43 -9.00 -0.22 -3.84
CA TRP A 43 -8.38 0.78 -2.97
C TRP A 43 -7.80 0.11 -1.73
N LEU A 44 -6.55 0.43 -1.40
CA LEU A 44 -5.86 -0.10 -0.22
C LEU A 44 -5.12 1.03 0.49
N ARG A 45 -5.32 1.15 1.81
CA ARG A 45 -4.48 2.00 2.68
C ARG A 45 -3.82 1.15 3.75
N VAL A 46 -2.52 1.29 3.88
CA VAL A 46 -1.73 0.54 4.87
C VAL A 46 -0.90 1.48 5.73
N ASP A 47 -0.95 1.25 7.04
CA ASP A 47 -0.11 1.90 8.04
C ASP A 47 0.58 0.84 8.90
N ALA A 48 1.92 0.92 8.97
CA ALA A 48 2.75 0.08 9.83
C ALA A 48 2.51 -1.44 9.66
N VAL A 49 2.62 -1.96 8.44
CA VAL A 49 2.61 -3.41 8.14
C VAL A 49 4.00 -3.93 7.79
N SER A 50 4.25 -5.22 8.00
CA SER A 50 5.50 -5.85 7.54
C SER A 50 5.59 -5.84 6.02
N GLY A 51 6.83 -5.84 5.49
CA GLY A 51 7.07 -5.89 4.05
C GLY A 51 6.50 -7.12 3.36
N ASP A 52 6.47 -8.27 4.06
CA ASP A 52 5.94 -9.50 3.49
C ASP A 52 4.41 -9.51 3.47
N THR A 53 3.78 -8.95 4.51
CA THR A 53 2.33 -8.72 4.51
C THR A 53 1.93 -7.79 3.38
N LEU A 54 2.66 -6.68 3.19
CA LEU A 54 2.41 -5.77 2.07
C LEU A 54 2.57 -6.48 0.72
N LYS A 55 3.65 -7.24 0.50
CA LYS A 55 3.82 -8.01 -0.75
C LYS A 55 2.68 -9.00 -0.98
N SER A 56 2.23 -9.71 0.05
CA SER A 56 1.14 -10.68 -0.09
C SER A 56 -0.18 -10.01 -0.48
N LEU A 57 -0.51 -8.87 0.16
CA LEU A 57 -1.66 -8.04 -0.20
C LEU A 57 -1.57 -7.56 -1.65
N LEU A 58 -0.43 -6.98 -2.03
CA LEU A 58 -0.24 -6.44 -3.37
C LEU A 58 -0.34 -7.52 -4.45
N ARG A 59 0.23 -8.71 -4.22
CA ARG A 59 0.11 -9.84 -5.16
C ARG A 59 -1.32 -10.33 -5.28
N ALA A 60 -2.00 -10.55 -4.16
CA ALA A 60 -3.35 -11.09 -4.16
C ALA A 60 -4.33 -10.15 -4.89
N HIS A 61 -4.09 -8.84 -4.86
CA HIS A 61 -4.95 -7.82 -5.46
C HIS A 61 -4.33 -7.14 -6.69
N ALA A 62 -3.27 -7.70 -7.28
CA ALA A 62 -2.47 -7.03 -8.31
C ALA A 62 -3.28 -6.63 -9.55
N ALA A 63 -4.20 -7.50 -9.96
CA ALA A 63 -5.02 -7.29 -11.15
C ALA A 63 -6.16 -6.27 -10.96
N SER A 64 -6.53 -5.94 -9.72
CA SER A 64 -7.69 -5.10 -9.41
C SER A 64 -7.33 -3.79 -8.72
N LEU A 65 -6.16 -3.71 -8.07
CA LEU A 65 -5.78 -2.57 -7.23
C LEU A 65 -5.48 -1.34 -8.09
N VAL A 66 -6.30 -0.30 -7.92
CA VAL A 66 -6.23 0.96 -8.68
C VAL A 66 -5.50 2.03 -7.88
N GLU A 67 -5.75 2.10 -6.58
CA GLU A 67 -5.21 3.14 -5.70
C GLU A 67 -4.63 2.56 -4.41
N LEU A 68 -3.41 3.00 -4.08
CA LEU A 68 -2.66 2.55 -2.92
C LEU A 68 -2.19 3.74 -2.08
N HIS A 69 -2.51 3.72 -0.80
CA HIS A 69 -2.04 4.68 0.18
C HIS A 69 -1.03 4.01 1.11
N LEU A 70 0.18 4.57 1.15
CA LEU A 70 1.27 4.12 2.02
C LEU A 70 1.55 5.18 3.08
N VAL A 71 1.36 4.83 4.35
CA VAL A 71 1.76 5.68 5.45
C VAL A 71 3.23 5.38 5.78
N ALA A 72 4.11 6.36 5.52
CA ALA A 72 5.54 6.18 5.68
C ALA A 72 5.91 5.79 7.12
N ALA A 73 6.42 4.58 7.31
CA ALA A 73 6.93 4.10 8.60
C ALA A 73 8.36 4.59 8.84
N SER A 74 8.47 5.82 9.36
CA SER A 74 9.69 6.45 9.88
C SER A 74 10.77 6.88 8.85
N ALA A 75 11.63 7.80 9.31
CA ALA A 75 12.54 8.56 8.48
C ALA A 75 13.76 7.78 7.93
N THR A 76 13.97 6.50 8.25
CA THR A 76 15.30 5.87 8.03
C THR A 76 15.36 4.45 7.43
N GLY A 77 14.26 3.70 7.19
CA GLY A 77 14.45 2.28 6.79
C GLY A 77 13.39 1.58 5.94
N ASP A 78 12.11 1.95 6.00
CA ASP A 78 11.06 1.16 5.32
C ASP A 78 10.82 1.60 3.86
N ARG A 79 11.50 2.66 3.39
CA ARG A 79 11.39 3.19 2.01
C ARG A 79 11.75 2.16 0.95
N ASP A 80 12.76 1.33 1.21
CA ASP A 80 13.22 0.30 0.27
C ASP A 80 12.27 -0.89 0.19
N ILE A 81 11.53 -1.15 1.28
CA ILE A 81 10.59 -2.26 1.36
C ILE A 81 9.34 -1.97 0.53
N GLU A 82 8.79 -0.75 0.66
CA GLU A 82 7.63 -0.31 -0.12
C GLU A 82 7.93 -0.31 -1.63
N SER A 83 9.06 0.28 -2.00
CA SER A 83 9.50 0.37 -3.39
C SER A 83 9.83 -0.98 -4.01
N LEU A 84 10.53 -1.87 -3.28
CA LEU A 84 10.85 -3.21 -3.76
C LEU A 84 9.60 -4.10 -3.87
N ALA A 85 8.64 -3.95 -2.95
CA ALA A 85 7.38 -4.67 -3.02
C ALA A 85 6.59 -4.28 -4.26
N LEU A 86 6.45 -2.98 -4.54
CA LEU A 86 5.71 -2.48 -5.70
C LEU A 86 6.30 -2.98 -7.03
N LYS A 87 7.63 -2.89 -7.18
CA LYS A 87 8.30 -3.36 -8.39
C LYS A 87 8.11 -4.87 -8.63
N LYS A 88 8.13 -5.68 -7.57
CA LYS A 88 8.02 -7.14 -7.67
C LYS A 88 6.61 -7.68 -7.82
N CYS A 89 5.59 -6.89 -7.44
CA CYS A 89 4.21 -7.38 -7.46
C CYS A 89 3.51 -7.19 -8.81
N GLY A 90 4.04 -6.36 -9.71
CA GLY A 90 3.51 -6.19 -11.06
C GLY A 90 2.03 -5.80 -11.03
N LEU A 91 1.74 -4.51 -10.79
CA LEU A 91 0.40 -4.01 -10.52
C LEU A 91 -0.20 -3.32 -11.78
N PRO A 92 -0.73 -4.07 -12.77
CA PRO A 92 -1.14 -3.51 -14.07
C PRO A 92 -2.33 -2.54 -13.98
N ALA A 93 -3.18 -2.70 -12.95
CA ALA A 93 -4.34 -1.86 -12.72
C ALA A 93 -4.02 -0.58 -11.93
N LEU A 94 -2.80 -0.48 -11.36
CA LEU A 94 -2.46 0.60 -10.45
C LEU A 94 -2.33 1.91 -11.21
N ARG A 95 -3.17 2.87 -10.84
CA ARG A 95 -3.19 4.22 -11.43
C ARG A 95 -2.69 5.28 -10.47
N ARG A 96 -2.81 5.04 -9.16
CA ARG A 96 -2.48 6.05 -8.16
C ARG A 96 -1.80 5.45 -6.93
N VAL A 97 -0.72 6.11 -6.48
CA VAL A 97 -0.06 5.85 -5.22
C VAL A 97 0.05 7.15 -4.43
N VAL A 98 -0.45 7.14 -3.20
CA VAL A 98 -0.42 8.29 -2.29
C VAL A 98 0.50 7.97 -1.12
N LEU A 99 1.54 8.78 -0.96
CA LEU A 99 2.43 8.74 0.18
C LEU A 99 1.90 9.67 1.28
N GLU A 100 1.42 9.07 2.36
CA GLU A 100 0.99 9.79 3.54
C GLU A 100 2.17 10.03 4.49
N LYS A 101 2.22 11.24 5.06
CA LYS A 101 3.21 11.68 6.03
C LYS A 101 4.68 11.70 5.61
N ALA A 102 5.01 11.39 4.35
CA ALA A 102 6.38 11.49 3.82
C ALA A 102 7.02 12.87 4.09
N CYS A 103 6.24 13.93 3.86
CA CYS A 103 6.68 15.32 4.06
C CYS A 103 6.65 15.79 5.53
N TYR A 104 5.86 15.16 6.41
CA TYR A 104 5.86 15.50 7.84
C TYR A 104 7.10 14.99 8.57
N LEU A 105 7.66 13.86 8.12
CA LEU A 105 8.80 13.23 8.78
C LEU A 105 10.13 13.86 8.35
N ASN A 106 10.27 14.30 7.10
CA ASN A 106 11.44 15.06 6.63
C ASN A 106 11.13 15.77 5.30
N ARG A 107 11.06 17.11 5.30
CA ARG A 107 10.74 17.93 4.11
C ARG A 107 11.71 17.69 2.93
N GLY A 108 12.97 17.34 3.19
CA GLY A 108 13.97 17.08 2.14
C GLY A 108 13.85 15.71 1.48
N VAL A 109 13.26 14.73 2.17
CA VAL A 109 13.18 13.33 1.71
C VAL A 109 11.98 13.11 0.77
N CYS A 110 10.93 13.92 0.94
CA CYS A 110 9.68 13.79 0.21
C CYS A 110 9.87 13.87 -1.33
N PRO A 111 10.63 14.85 -1.89
CA PRO A 111 10.90 14.89 -3.33
C PRO A 111 11.73 13.71 -3.84
N GLU A 112 12.74 13.27 -3.08
CA GLU A 112 13.59 12.13 -3.46
C GLU A 112 12.80 10.82 -3.51
N GLN A 113 11.94 10.60 -2.51
CA GLN A 113 11.07 9.44 -2.44
C GLN A 113 10.05 9.43 -3.60
N LEU A 114 9.41 10.57 -3.87
CA LEU A 114 8.51 10.69 -5.02
C LEU A 114 9.24 10.42 -6.33
N ALA A 115 10.44 10.97 -6.52
CA ALA A 115 11.23 10.76 -7.73
C ALA A 115 11.64 9.29 -7.89
N ALA A 116 12.05 8.62 -6.81
CA ALA A 116 12.38 7.19 -6.84
C ALA A 116 11.16 6.34 -7.22
N MET A 117 10.00 6.63 -6.62
CA MET A 117 8.75 5.90 -6.91
C MET A 117 8.24 6.13 -8.33
N ARG A 118 8.29 7.36 -8.84
CA ARG A 118 7.94 7.67 -10.23
C ARG A 118 8.85 6.93 -11.22
N ARG A 119 10.13 6.76 -10.89
CA ARG A 119 11.06 5.95 -11.72
C ARG A 119 10.70 4.46 -11.76
N MET A 120 10.12 3.92 -10.69
CA MET A 120 9.72 2.51 -10.63
C MET A 120 8.32 2.23 -11.17
N LEU A 121 7.44 3.24 -11.11
CA LEU A 121 6.05 3.17 -11.53
C LEU A 121 5.76 4.29 -12.54
N PRO A 122 6.35 4.23 -13.76
CA PRO A 122 6.24 5.31 -14.74
C PRO A 122 4.79 5.55 -15.19
N ASP A 123 3.95 4.52 -15.18
CA ASP A 123 2.55 4.57 -15.61
C ASP A 123 1.57 4.82 -14.45
N THR A 124 2.08 5.18 -13.27
CA THR A 124 1.28 5.39 -12.05
C THR A 124 1.48 6.80 -11.52
N GLN A 125 0.39 7.47 -11.17
CA GLN A 125 0.43 8.76 -10.52
C GLN A 125 0.93 8.61 -9.07
N VAL A 126 2.17 9.04 -8.80
CA VAL A 126 2.73 9.05 -7.45
C VAL A 126 2.62 10.45 -6.84
N LEU A 127 1.86 10.55 -5.75
CA LEU A 127 1.54 11.78 -5.03
C LEU A 127 2.03 11.72 -3.59
N CYS A 128 2.32 12.87 -3.01
CA CYS A 128 2.40 13.05 -1.57
C CYS A 128 1.12 13.72 -1.08
N GLN A 129 0.55 13.18 0.00
CA GLN A 129 -0.66 13.73 0.59
C GLN A 129 -0.55 15.23 0.93
N SER A 130 0.59 15.65 1.50
CA SER A 130 0.80 17.03 1.93
C SER A 130 1.18 17.99 0.79
N CYS A 131 2.03 17.56 -0.15
CA CYS A 131 2.45 18.44 -1.26
C CYS A 131 1.34 18.62 -2.29
N ASP A 132 0.63 17.53 -2.60
CA ASP A 132 -0.37 17.51 -3.67
C ASP A 132 -1.78 17.77 -3.13
N ASN A 133 -1.91 18.17 -1.85
CA ASN A 133 -3.18 18.44 -1.15
C ASN A 133 -4.22 17.32 -1.35
N VAL A 134 -3.78 16.06 -1.27
CA VAL A 134 -4.70 14.93 -1.38
C VAL A 134 -5.53 14.86 -0.10
N GLU A 135 -6.84 15.05 -0.24
CA GLU A 135 -7.76 14.90 0.89
C GLU A 135 -7.65 13.49 1.46
N ARG A 136 -7.56 13.41 2.80
CA ARG A 136 -7.74 12.14 3.47
C ARG A 136 -9.22 11.83 3.45
N GLU A 137 -9.63 10.83 2.68
CA GLU A 137 -11.03 10.41 2.65
C GLU A 137 -11.49 10.01 4.07
N PRO A 138 -12.65 10.52 4.53
CA PRO A 138 -13.31 10.03 5.74
C PRO A 138 -13.89 8.62 5.49
N PHE A 139 -13.88 7.79 6.53
CA PHE A 139 -14.37 6.40 6.51
C PHE A 139 -15.80 6.32 7.01
#